data_AF-A0A7Y1XGB9-F1
#
_entry.id   AF-A0A7Y1XGB9-F1
#
_cell.length_a   1.000
_cell.length_b   1.000
_cell.length_c   1.000
_cell.angle_alpha   90.00
_cell.angle_beta   90.00
_cell.angle_gamma   90.00
#
_symmetry.space_group_name_H-M   'P 1'
#
loop_
_entity.id
_entity.type
_entity.pdbx_description
1 polymer ?
#
loop_
_entity_poly.entity_id
_entity_poly.type
_entity_poly.pdbx_seq_one_letter_code
_entity_poly.pdbx_strand_id
1 'polypeptide(L)'
;LCMTGAVHGDEINSIETIRRVMFGLDPEHLSGTVIGVPIVNQMGFRRSSRYLPDRRDLNRFFPGSATGSSAARIAHSLFHEVILHCDALIDLHTGSFYRTNIPQLRADLKQPRVRELVELFGDIVVLHSEGSPGMLRREATVAQIPTVTLEAGEALRIQEGVIKKGAKHINALLGNMKMIKRGFAWGNPQPAYMASRWLRADSGGIFISRKKAGDRVEVGDKLGTITDPINNNETIVRAEFAGRILGMAMNQVVLPGYAIYHVGIDTSLVGNPLAAVVESEADMETGEQGEEPAVHE
;
A
#
# COMPACT_ATOMS: atom_id res chain seq x y z
N LEU A 1 -16.95 5.00 9.54
CA LEU A 1 -15.66 4.88 8.82
C LEU A 1 -14.58 4.40 9.78
N CYS A 2 -13.80 3.40 9.39
CA CYS A 2 -12.66 2.90 10.18
C CYS A 2 -11.34 3.16 9.47
N MET A 3 -10.29 3.40 10.26
CA MET A 3 -8.92 3.57 9.78
C MET A 3 -7.98 2.68 10.58
N THR A 4 -7.16 1.90 9.90
CA THR A 4 -6.11 1.08 10.52
C THR A 4 -4.74 1.52 10.04
N GLY A 5 -3.76 1.45 10.92
CA GLY A 5 -2.36 1.74 10.63
C GLY A 5 -1.45 0.76 11.36
N ALA A 6 -0.21 0.72 10.87
CA ALA A 6 0.83 -0.18 11.36
C ALA A 6 0.33 -1.62 11.59
N VAL A 7 -0.38 -2.18 10.60
CA VAL A 7 -0.55 -3.64 10.47
C VAL A 7 0.82 -4.29 10.31
N HIS A 8 1.71 -3.61 9.58
CA HIS A 8 3.16 -3.79 9.70
C HIS A 8 3.71 -2.75 10.69
N GLY A 9 4.45 -3.20 11.70
CA GLY A 9 4.83 -2.35 12.82
C GLY A 9 5.82 -1.21 12.48
N ASP A 10 6.52 -1.30 11.36
CA ASP A 10 7.52 -0.33 10.92
C ASP A 10 6.97 0.83 10.08
N GLU A 11 5.66 0.84 9.79
CA GLU A 11 5.03 1.78 8.85
C GLU A 11 4.56 3.07 9.52
N ILE A 12 5.49 3.83 10.11
CA ILE A 12 5.18 4.94 11.02
C ILE A 12 4.48 6.16 10.41
N ASN A 13 4.50 6.33 9.08
CA ASN A 13 3.71 7.39 8.42
C ASN A 13 2.20 7.15 8.55
N SER A 14 1.76 5.88 8.59
CA SER A 14 0.35 5.52 8.78
C SER A 14 -0.17 5.99 10.15
N ILE A 15 0.62 5.73 11.20
CA ILE A 15 0.33 6.08 12.60
C ILE A 15 0.10 7.59 12.73
N GLU A 16 1.04 8.39 12.24
CA GLU A 16 0.97 9.84 12.37
C GLU A 16 -0.15 10.44 11.50
N THR A 17 -0.42 9.84 10.33
CA THR A 17 -1.56 10.25 9.49
C THR A 17 -2.88 10.04 10.21
N ILE A 18 -3.11 8.85 10.77
CA ILE A 18 -4.32 8.54 11.55
C ILE A 18 -4.43 9.47 12.75
N ARG A 19 -3.34 9.67 13.49
CA ARG A 19 -3.32 10.58 14.65
C ARG A 19 -3.76 11.99 14.25
N ARG A 20 -3.21 12.57 13.18
CA ARG A 20 -3.58 13.92 12.73
C ARG A 20 -5.02 14.03 12.26
N VAL A 21 -5.54 13.00 11.59
CA VAL A 21 -6.96 12.98 11.22
C VAL A 21 -7.80 12.92 12.49
N MET A 22 -7.60 11.92 13.35
CA MET A 22 -8.40 11.71 14.56
C MET A 22 -8.41 12.93 15.49
N PHE A 23 -7.25 13.51 15.80
CA PHE A 23 -7.14 14.68 16.67
C PHE A 23 -7.44 16.01 15.96
N GLY A 24 -7.67 15.98 14.65
CA GLY A 24 -8.17 17.12 13.88
C GLY A 24 -9.70 17.15 13.75
N LEU A 25 -10.39 16.10 14.22
CA LEU A 25 -11.85 16.05 14.23
C LEU A 25 -12.41 16.69 15.49
N ASP A 26 -13.52 17.39 15.32
CA ASP A 26 -14.35 17.88 16.42
C ASP A 26 -15.60 16.98 16.53
N PRO A 27 -15.72 16.18 17.62
CA PRO A 27 -16.85 15.29 17.83
C PRO A 27 -18.21 15.98 17.85
N GLU A 28 -18.30 17.24 18.29
CA GLU A 28 -19.58 17.98 18.35
C GLU A 28 -20.12 18.30 16.94
N HIS A 29 -19.23 18.34 15.95
CA HIS A 29 -19.54 18.66 14.56
C HIS A 29 -19.45 17.44 13.62
N LEU A 30 -19.25 16.24 14.18
CA LEU A 30 -19.14 15.00 13.43
C LEU A 30 -20.52 14.37 13.21
N SER A 31 -20.83 14.01 11.96
CA SER A 31 -21.97 13.15 11.63
C SER A 31 -21.50 11.72 11.40
N GLY A 32 -21.97 10.79 12.24
CA GLY A 32 -21.56 9.38 12.23
C GLY A 32 -20.35 9.11 13.14
N THR A 33 -19.65 8.00 12.88
CA THR A 33 -18.56 7.50 13.74
C THR A 33 -17.27 7.28 12.96
N VAL A 34 -16.15 7.77 13.51
CA VAL A 34 -14.80 7.48 13.02
C VAL A 34 -14.05 6.67 14.06
N ILE A 35 -13.57 5.49 13.68
CA ILE A 35 -12.73 4.64 14.53
C ILE A 35 -11.31 4.65 13.95
N GLY A 36 -10.32 5.06 14.76
CA GLY A 36 -8.91 5.03 14.37
C GLY A 36 -8.14 4.03 15.23
N VAL A 37 -7.56 3.02 14.59
CA VAL A 37 -6.63 2.06 15.21
C VAL A 37 -5.24 2.32 14.63
N PRO A 38 -4.48 3.28 15.20
CA PRO A 38 -3.23 3.74 14.59
C PRO A 38 -2.12 2.69 14.63
N ILE A 39 -2.16 1.76 15.60
CA ILE A 39 -1.15 0.71 15.76
C ILE A 39 -1.84 -0.63 15.98
N VAL A 40 -2.00 -1.40 14.92
CA VAL A 40 -2.55 -2.77 14.99
C VAL A 40 -1.49 -3.74 15.53
N ASN A 41 -0.33 -3.80 14.89
CA ASN A 41 0.77 -4.68 15.30
C ASN A 41 1.66 -4.00 16.34
N GLN A 42 1.18 -3.91 17.57
CA GLN A 42 1.92 -3.26 18.67
C GLN A 42 3.29 -3.92 18.95
N MET A 43 3.38 -5.25 18.79
CA MET A 43 4.63 -5.98 19.01
C MET A 43 5.67 -5.68 17.93
N GLY A 44 5.25 -5.61 16.66
CA GLY A 44 6.09 -5.18 15.55
C GLY A 44 6.53 -3.73 15.73
N PHE A 45 5.61 -2.84 16.11
CA PHE A 45 5.89 -1.42 16.31
C PHE A 45 6.97 -1.17 17.37
N ARG A 46 6.87 -1.81 18.53
CA ARG A 46 7.89 -1.71 19.60
C ARG A 46 9.28 -2.18 19.16
N ARG A 47 9.35 -2.98 18.09
CA ARG A 47 10.58 -3.55 17.53
C ARG A 47 11.01 -2.88 16.22
N SER A 48 10.30 -1.84 15.78
CA SER A 48 10.48 -1.23 14.45
C SER A 48 10.49 -2.29 13.34
N SER A 49 9.57 -3.24 13.43
CA SER A 49 9.54 -4.42 12.56
C SER A 49 8.18 -4.57 11.89
N ARG A 50 8.21 -4.88 10.59
CA ARG A 50 7.04 -5.33 9.83
C ARG A 50 6.29 -6.46 10.52
N TYR A 51 7.05 -7.43 11.01
CA TYR A 51 6.54 -8.72 11.47
C TYR A 51 6.25 -8.76 12.97
N LEU A 52 5.43 -9.72 13.38
CA LEU A 52 5.31 -10.14 14.76
C LEU A 52 6.62 -10.76 15.29
N PRO A 53 6.79 -10.95 16.61
CA PRO A 53 8.00 -11.55 17.18
C PRO A 53 8.34 -12.94 16.63
N ASP A 54 7.33 -13.72 16.24
CA ASP A 54 7.44 -15.02 15.61
C ASP A 54 7.58 -14.95 14.07
N ARG A 55 7.94 -13.77 13.54
CA ARG A 55 8.20 -13.48 12.12
C ARG A 55 7.00 -13.58 11.18
N ARG A 56 5.79 -13.81 11.70
CA ARG A 56 4.57 -13.81 10.88
C ARG A 56 4.23 -12.40 10.40
N ASP A 57 3.84 -12.31 9.13
CA ASP A 57 3.24 -11.11 8.55
C ASP A 57 1.74 -11.10 8.90
N LEU A 58 1.32 -10.20 9.79
CA LEU A 58 -0.07 -10.11 10.24
C LEU A 58 -1.05 -9.94 9.05
N ASN A 59 -0.63 -9.27 7.98
CA ASN A 59 -1.46 -9.02 6.80
C ASN A 59 -1.59 -10.25 5.88
N ARG A 60 -1.28 -11.46 6.37
CA ARG A 60 -1.56 -12.75 5.74
C ARG A 60 -2.49 -13.64 6.57
N PHE A 61 -2.99 -13.12 7.69
CA PHE A 61 -3.78 -13.90 8.66
C PHE A 61 -5.22 -13.40 8.83
N PHE A 62 -5.70 -12.40 8.09
CA PHE A 62 -7.11 -12.04 8.13
C PHE A 62 -7.98 -13.11 7.44
N PRO A 63 -9.25 -13.32 7.82
CA PRO A 63 -9.96 -12.70 8.94
C PRO A 63 -9.57 -13.27 10.31
N GLY A 64 -8.64 -14.22 10.36
CA GLY A 64 -8.04 -14.74 11.60
C GLY A 64 -8.76 -15.93 12.20
N SER A 65 -8.19 -16.44 13.29
CA SER A 65 -8.75 -17.53 14.10
C SER A 65 -8.54 -17.26 15.60
N ALA A 66 -9.60 -17.43 16.39
CA ALA A 66 -9.58 -17.30 17.84
C ALA A 66 -8.69 -18.33 18.55
N THR A 67 -8.37 -19.45 17.90
CA THR A 67 -7.56 -20.54 18.46
C THR A 67 -6.22 -20.73 17.75
N GLY A 68 -5.94 -19.92 16.73
CA GLY A 68 -4.70 -19.99 15.96
C GLY A 68 -3.51 -19.31 16.64
N SER A 69 -2.49 -19.05 15.82
CA SER A 69 -1.30 -18.28 16.21
C SER A 69 -1.62 -16.89 16.76
N SER A 70 -0.65 -16.23 17.39
CA SER A 70 -0.77 -14.83 17.83
C SER A 70 -1.24 -13.90 16.69
N ALA A 71 -0.70 -14.08 15.48
CA ALA A 71 -1.13 -13.34 14.30
C ALA A 71 -2.63 -13.55 13.99
N ALA A 72 -3.04 -14.83 13.96
CA ALA A 72 -4.42 -15.21 13.67
C ALA A 72 -5.39 -14.69 14.74
N ARG A 73 -5.00 -14.69 16.02
CA ARG A 73 -5.83 -14.18 17.12
C ARG A 73 -5.99 -12.66 17.09
N ILE A 74 -4.91 -11.93 16.80
CA ILE A 74 -4.96 -10.47 16.62
C ILE A 74 -5.85 -10.12 15.43
N ALA A 75 -5.63 -10.78 14.29
CA ALA A 75 -6.45 -10.60 13.10
C ALA A 75 -7.94 -10.90 13.39
N HIS A 76 -8.22 -12.00 14.09
CA HIS A 76 -9.58 -12.41 14.47
C HIS A 76 -10.28 -11.34 15.29
N SER A 77 -9.63 -10.88 16.37
CA SER A 77 -10.19 -9.87 17.26
C SER A 77 -10.43 -8.55 16.53
N LEU A 78 -9.45 -8.04 15.79
CA LEU A 78 -9.63 -6.79 15.04
C LEU A 78 -10.77 -6.92 14.01
N PHE A 79 -10.77 -8.01 13.25
CA PHE A 79 -11.71 -8.20 12.16
C PHE A 79 -13.15 -8.31 12.66
N HIS A 80 -13.39 -9.19 13.62
CA HIS A 80 -14.75 -9.51 14.06
C HIS A 80 -15.31 -8.47 15.04
N GLU A 81 -14.48 -7.91 15.93
CA GLU A 81 -14.96 -6.98 16.96
C GLU A 81 -14.96 -5.51 16.52
N VAL A 82 -14.28 -5.18 15.41
CA VAL A 82 -14.19 -3.80 14.92
C VAL A 82 -14.59 -3.71 13.45
N ILE A 83 -13.88 -4.39 12.55
CA ILE A 83 -13.99 -4.14 11.11
C ILE A 83 -15.37 -4.48 10.55
N LEU A 84 -15.97 -5.59 10.98
CA LEU A 84 -17.32 -6.00 10.55
C LEU A 84 -18.43 -5.03 10.97
N HIS A 85 -18.15 -4.10 11.88
CA HIS A 85 -19.09 -3.09 12.34
C HIS A 85 -18.91 -1.73 11.65
N CYS A 86 -18.01 -1.63 10.67
CA CYS A 86 -17.69 -0.40 9.95
C CYS A 86 -18.43 -0.30 8.61
N ASP A 87 -18.87 0.89 8.20
CA ASP A 87 -19.45 1.09 6.86
C ASP A 87 -18.41 1.08 5.73
N ALA A 88 -17.15 1.38 6.07
CA ALA A 88 -16.01 1.45 5.16
C ALA A 88 -14.70 1.41 5.97
N LEU A 89 -13.61 0.94 5.34
CA LEU A 89 -12.29 0.84 5.94
C LEU A 89 -11.20 1.46 5.05
N ILE A 90 -10.26 2.17 5.69
CA ILE A 90 -8.99 2.60 5.10
C ILE A 90 -7.87 1.92 5.86
N ASP A 91 -7.10 1.09 5.16
CA ASP A 91 -5.92 0.43 5.74
C ASP A 91 -4.66 1.15 5.24
N LEU A 92 -3.98 1.88 6.13
CA LEU A 92 -2.84 2.73 5.76
C LEU A 92 -1.53 1.94 5.83
N HIS A 93 -0.78 1.94 4.72
CA HIS A 93 0.49 1.24 4.55
C HIS A 93 1.58 2.17 4.00
N THR A 94 2.82 1.68 3.97
CA THR A 94 3.96 2.38 3.36
C THR A 94 4.81 1.44 2.51
N GLY A 95 5.80 1.99 1.82
CA GLY A 95 6.79 1.20 1.09
C GLY A 95 7.62 0.30 2.03
N SER A 96 7.53 -1.00 1.80
CA SER A 96 8.21 -2.02 2.60
C SER A 96 9.70 -2.15 2.28
N PHE A 97 10.51 -2.62 3.23
CA PHE A 97 11.92 -2.98 3.01
C PHE A 97 12.75 -1.90 2.31
N TYR A 98 12.73 -0.66 2.83
CA TYR A 98 13.41 0.50 2.21
C TYR A 98 12.91 0.84 0.80
N ARG A 99 11.61 0.68 0.57
CA ARG A 99 10.90 1.24 -0.57
C ARG A 99 10.10 2.47 -0.15
N THR A 100 9.71 3.27 -1.13
CA THR A 100 8.77 4.38 -0.97
C THR A 100 7.61 4.22 -1.93
N ASN A 101 6.42 4.64 -1.52
CA ASN A 101 5.24 4.77 -2.38
C ASN A 101 4.82 6.24 -2.49
N ILE A 102 4.34 6.67 -3.66
CA ILE A 102 3.52 7.89 -3.71
C ILE A 102 2.24 7.68 -2.91
N PRO A 103 1.61 8.75 -2.36
CA PRO A 103 0.24 8.68 -1.89
C PRO A 103 -0.69 8.14 -2.99
N GLN A 104 -1.22 6.94 -2.79
CA GLN A 104 -2.11 6.26 -3.73
C GLN A 104 -3.07 5.33 -3.00
N LEU A 105 -4.20 5.04 -3.63
CA LEU A 105 -5.09 3.96 -3.21
C LEU A 105 -4.77 2.68 -3.97
N ARG A 106 -4.82 1.54 -3.29
CA ARG A 106 -4.94 0.21 -3.89
C ARG A 106 -6.32 -0.34 -3.57
N ALA A 107 -7.08 -0.72 -4.60
CA ALA A 107 -8.50 -1.03 -4.47
C ALA A 107 -8.97 -2.07 -5.49
N ASP A 108 -9.93 -2.91 -5.09
CA ASP A 108 -10.62 -3.80 -6.02
C ASP A 108 -11.73 -3.04 -6.74
N LEU A 109 -11.37 -2.38 -7.84
CA LEU A 109 -12.30 -1.62 -8.67
C LEU A 109 -13.33 -2.49 -9.41
N LYS A 110 -13.28 -3.82 -9.33
CA LYS A 110 -14.36 -4.67 -9.82
C LYS A 110 -15.58 -4.59 -8.89
N GLN A 111 -15.38 -4.22 -7.62
CA GLN A 111 -16.44 -4.11 -6.62
C GLN A 111 -17.11 -2.72 -6.66
N PRO A 112 -18.44 -2.62 -6.92
CA PRO A 112 -19.13 -1.33 -7.04
C PRO A 112 -18.98 -0.43 -5.80
N ARG A 113 -19.20 -0.97 -4.60
CA ARG A 113 -19.09 -0.20 -3.34
C ARG A 113 -17.66 0.29 -3.06
N VAL A 114 -16.65 -0.42 -3.54
CA VAL A 114 -15.24 0.01 -3.44
C VAL A 114 -14.97 1.15 -4.42
N ARG A 115 -15.52 1.10 -5.64
CA ARG A 115 -15.43 2.22 -6.59
C ARG A 115 -16.09 3.48 -6.05
N GLU A 116 -17.31 3.36 -5.52
CA GLU A 116 -18.01 4.47 -4.85
C GLU A 116 -17.14 5.08 -3.74
N LEU A 117 -16.53 4.26 -2.90
CA LEU A 117 -15.62 4.72 -1.86
C LEU A 117 -14.39 5.46 -2.42
N VAL A 118 -13.76 4.92 -3.47
CA VAL A 118 -12.59 5.51 -4.14
C VAL A 118 -12.90 6.90 -4.70
N GLU A 119 -14.05 7.09 -5.33
CA GLU A 119 -14.48 8.38 -5.92
C GLU A 119 -14.53 9.50 -4.87
N LEU A 120 -14.80 9.17 -3.62
CA LEU A 120 -14.86 10.14 -2.53
C LEU A 120 -13.48 10.67 -2.10
N PHE A 121 -12.36 10.07 -2.51
CA PHE A 121 -11.02 10.57 -2.16
C PHE A 121 -10.51 11.72 -3.05
N GLY A 122 -11.25 12.07 -4.11
CA GLY A 122 -10.92 13.16 -5.02
C GLY A 122 -9.79 12.84 -5.98
N ASP A 123 -8.71 13.61 -5.96
CA ASP A 123 -7.60 13.56 -6.92
C ASP A 123 -6.45 12.62 -6.50
N ILE A 124 -6.74 11.52 -5.81
CA ILE A 124 -5.69 10.55 -5.45
C ILE A 124 -5.45 9.56 -6.60
N VAL A 125 -4.19 9.15 -6.79
CA VAL A 125 -3.86 8.08 -7.74
C VAL A 125 -4.46 6.77 -7.24
N VAL A 126 -5.00 5.98 -8.15
CA VAL A 126 -5.60 4.68 -7.83
C VAL A 126 -4.92 3.58 -8.64
N LEU A 127 -4.61 2.46 -7.98
CA LEU A 127 -4.18 1.22 -8.60
C LEU A 127 -5.23 0.14 -8.35
N HIS A 128 -5.75 -0.44 -9.43
CA HIS A 128 -6.57 -1.63 -9.33
C HIS A 128 -5.73 -2.82 -8.87
N SER A 129 -6.22 -3.53 -7.85
CA SER A 129 -5.73 -4.83 -7.42
C SER A 129 -6.80 -5.49 -6.57
N GLU A 130 -7.09 -6.77 -6.77
CA GLU A 130 -7.97 -7.50 -5.87
C GLU A 130 -7.35 -7.71 -4.49
N GLY A 131 -6.01 -7.79 -4.43
CA GLY A 131 -5.25 -8.18 -3.23
C GLY A 131 -5.18 -9.69 -3.06
N SER A 132 -4.31 -10.13 -2.18
CA SER A 132 -4.10 -11.56 -1.88
C SER A 132 -5.00 -12.03 -0.73
N PRO A 133 -5.39 -13.31 -0.69
CA PRO A 133 -6.05 -13.89 0.48
C PRO A 133 -5.26 -13.64 1.76
N GLY A 134 -5.95 -13.44 2.87
CA GLY A 134 -5.31 -13.17 4.16
C GLY A 134 -4.98 -11.70 4.43
N MET A 135 -5.11 -10.83 3.42
CA MET A 135 -4.94 -9.37 3.57
C MET A 135 -6.20 -8.73 4.16
N LEU A 136 -6.01 -7.79 5.10
CA LEU A 136 -7.14 -7.08 5.73
C LEU A 136 -8.09 -6.46 4.68
N ARG A 137 -7.54 -5.79 3.67
CA ARG A 137 -8.34 -5.18 2.59
C ARG A 137 -9.19 -6.20 1.83
N ARG A 138 -8.59 -7.33 1.42
CA ARG A 138 -9.30 -8.37 0.64
C ARG A 138 -10.44 -8.94 1.48
N GLU A 139 -10.11 -9.40 2.69
CA GLU A 139 -11.08 -10.07 3.56
C GLU A 139 -12.23 -9.16 3.98
N ALA A 140 -11.95 -7.89 4.28
CA ALA A 140 -12.98 -6.91 4.60
C ALA A 140 -13.90 -6.62 3.40
N THR A 141 -13.32 -6.52 2.20
CA THR A 141 -14.09 -6.34 0.96
C THR A 141 -14.99 -7.54 0.67
N VAL A 142 -14.47 -8.77 0.85
CA VAL A 142 -15.25 -10.02 0.73
C VAL A 142 -16.41 -10.01 1.72
N ALA A 143 -16.17 -9.56 2.96
CA ALA A 143 -17.19 -9.38 4.00
C ALA A 143 -18.12 -8.17 3.78
N GLN A 144 -18.17 -7.59 2.57
CA GLN A 144 -19.05 -6.49 2.18
C GLN A 144 -18.77 -5.15 2.89
N ILE A 145 -17.57 -4.97 3.43
CA ILE A 145 -17.07 -3.69 3.94
C ILE A 145 -16.18 -3.08 2.85
N PRO A 146 -16.62 -2.03 2.13
CA PRO A 146 -15.81 -1.40 1.10
C PRO A 146 -14.50 -0.89 1.72
N THR A 147 -13.38 -1.39 1.19
CA THR A 147 -12.06 -1.17 1.78
C THR A 147 -11.04 -0.75 0.73
N VAL A 148 -10.20 0.22 1.09
CA VAL A 148 -9.04 0.63 0.29
C VAL A 148 -7.77 0.56 1.14
N THR A 149 -6.63 0.26 0.50
CA THR A 149 -5.33 0.48 1.11
C THR A 149 -4.80 1.83 0.67
N LEU A 150 -4.41 2.69 1.62
CA LEU A 150 -3.72 3.95 1.32
C LEU A 150 -2.22 3.75 1.52
N GLU A 151 -1.48 3.69 0.43
CA GLU A 151 -0.02 3.61 0.43
C GLU A 151 0.58 5.01 0.48
N ALA A 152 1.52 5.28 1.39
CA ALA A 152 2.07 6.61 1.54
C ALA A 152 3.48 6.63 2.14
N GLY A 153 4.51 6.82 1.30
CA GLY A 153 5.88 7.06 1.73
C GLY A 153 6.68 5.80 2.03
N GLU A 154 7.73 5.95 2.83
CA GLU A 154 8.71 4.94 3.25
C GLU A 154 8.30 4.34 4.61
N ALA A 155 8.69 3.08 4.83
CA ALA A 155 8.74 2.53 6.18
C ALA A 155 9.85 3.21 7.01
N LEU A 156 9.73 3.16 8.35
CA LEU A 156 10.71 3.62 9.33
C LEU A 156 11.08 5.12 9.30
N ARG A 157 10.53 5.93 8.39
CA ARG A 157 10.85 7.35 8.27
C ARG A 157 9.60 8.21 8.21
N ILE A 158 9.56 9.23 9.05
CA ILE A 158 8.50 10.25 9.03
C ILE A 158 8.72 11.17 7.84
N GLN A 159 7.71 11.27 6.97
CA GLN A 159 7.71 12.14 5.80
C GLN A 159 6.52 13.09 5.85
N GLU A 160 6.76 14.29 6.38
CA GLU A 160 5.75 15.33 6.63
C GLU A 160 4.86 15.62 5.41
N GLY A 161 5.46 15.72 4.21
CA GLY A 161 4.72 16.00 2.97
C GLY A 161 3.77 14.87 2.57
N VAL A 162 4.15 13.61 2.84
CA VAL A 162 3.34 12.42 2.56
C VAL A 162 2.19 12.33 3.56
N ILE A 163 2.46 12.52 4.84
CA ILE A 163 1.46 12.54 5.92
C ILE A 163 0.40 13.61 5.66
N LYS A 164 0.82 14.84 5.32
CA LYS A 164 -0.09 15.94 4.99
C LYS A 164 -1.00 15.60 3.80
N LYS A 165 -0.46 14.95 2.76
CA LYS A 165 -1.24 14.50 1.60
C LYS A 165 -2.24 13.41 1.97
N GLY A 166 -1.81 12.38 2.72
CA GLY A 166 -2.69 11.32 3.21
C GLY A 166 -3.85 11.89 4.05
N ALA A 167 -3.53 12.75 5.03
CA ALA A 167 -4.54 13.41 5.86
C ALA A 167 -5.47 14.33 5.04
N LYS A 168 -4.96 15.01 4.00
CA LYS A 168 -5.80 15.81 3.09
C LYS A 168 -6.84 14.93 2.39
N HIS A 169 -6.45 13.80 1.81
CA HIS A 169 -7.37 12.91 1.10
C HIS A 169 -8.38 12.23 2.03
N ILE A 170 -7.97 11.84 3.25
CA ILE A 170 -8.90 11.30 4.25
C ILE A 170 -9.91 12.36 4.69
N ASN A 171 -9.47 13.60 4.91
CA ASN A 171 -10.40 14.70 5.22
C ASN A 171 -11.35 15.03 4.05
N ALA A 172 -10.89 14.90 2.81
CA ALA A 172 -11.74 15.04 1.64
C ALA A 172 -12.81 13.93 1.60
N LEU A 173 -12.42 12.67 1.83
CA LEU A 173 -13.34 11.55 1.99
C LEU A 173 -14.39 11.85 3.07
N LEU A 174 -13.98 12.25 4.27
CA LEU A 174 -14.90 12.57 5.37
C LEU A 174 -15.90 13.67 5.00
N GLY A 175 -15.45 14.71 4.29
CA GLY A 175 -16.33 15.76 3.77
C GLY A 175 -17.32 15.23 2.72
N ASN A 176 -16.85 14.39 1.80
CA ASN A 176 -17.65 13.81 0.73
C ASN A 176 -18.65 12.77 1.24
N MET A 177 -18.32 12.06 2.33
CA MET A 177 -19.23 11.23 3.13
C MET A 177 -20.19 12.07 3.99
N LYS A 178 -20.10 13.40 3.95
CA LYS A 178 -20.90 14.35 4.76
C LYS A 178 -20.72 14.17 6.27
N MET A 179 -19.59 13.62 6.70
CA MET A 179 -19.27 13.43 8.12
C MET A 179 -18.77 14.72 8.78
N ILE A 180 -18.15 15.62 8.02
CA ILE A 180 -17.66 16.93 8.51
C ILE A 180 -18.11 18.07 7.59
N LYS A 181 -18.29 19.26 8.17
CA LYS A 181 -18.59 20.50 7.42
C LYS A 181 -17.32 21.04 6.76
N ARG A 182 -16.94 20.49 5.60
CA ARG A 182 -15.82 21.01 4.80
C ARG A 182 -16.20 21.10 3.33
N GLY A 183 -15.93 22.25 2.72
CA GLY A 183 -16.15 22.49 1.30
C GLY A 183 -15.19 21.66 0.43
N PHE A 184 -15.74 21.12 -0.66
CA PHE A 184 -15.03 20.38 -1.69
C PHE A 184 -13.83 21.17 -2.24
N ALA A 185 -12.66 20.53 -2.28
CA ALA A 185 -11.62 20.93 -3.23
C ALA A 185 -11.59 19.85 -4.32
N TRP A 186 -12.33 20.07 -5.41
CA TRP A 186 -12.17 19.28 -6.62
C TRP A 186 -10.77 19.55 -7.19
N GLY A 187 -9.85 18.61 -6.95
CA GLY A 187 -8.70 18.44 -7.83
C GLY A 187 -9.13 17.71 -9.10
N ASN A 188 -8.35 17.81 -10.17
CA ASN A 188 -8.59 16.99 -11.36
C ASN A 188 -8.38 15.51 -11.00
N PRO A 189 -9.33 14.61 -11.36
CA PRO A 189 -9.17 13.18 -11.12
C PRO A 189 -7.82 12.70 -11.64
N GLN A 190 -7.09 11.97 -10.80
CA GLN A 190 -5.85 11.31 -11.24
C GLN A 190 -6.20 10.00 -11.97
N PRO A 191 -5.30 9.50 -12.83
CA PRO A 191 -5.52 8.24 -13.52
C PRO A 191 -5.68 7.08 -12.52
N ALA A 192 -6.61 6.19 -12.84
CA ALA A 192 -6.69 4.85 -12.27
C ALA A 192 -5.92 3.88 -13.16
N TYR A 193 -4.88 3.25 -12.60
CA TYR A 193 -4.10 2.23 -13.31
C TYR A 193 -4.76 0.88 -13.14
N MET A 194 -5.15 0.25 -14.26
CA MET A 194 -5.76 -1.09 -14.26
C MET A 194 -4.71 -2.21 -14.30
N ALA A 195 -3.46 -1.87 -14.60
CA ALA A 195 -2.33 -2.80 -14.65
C ALA A 195 -1.08 -2.14 -14.07
N SER A 196 -0.21 -2.96 -13.46
CA SER A 196 1.09 -2.53 -12.98
C SER A 196 2.12 -3.66 -13.06
N ARG A 197 3.40 -3.33 -13.02
CA ARG A 197 4.50 -4.30 -12.95
C ARG A 197 5.60 -3.85 -12.02
N TRP A 198 6.24 -4.83 -11.38
CA TRP A 198 7.50 -4.63 -10.67
C TRP A 198 8.66 -4.90 -11.61
N LEU A 199 9.48 -3.88 -11.85
CA LEU A 199 10.81 -4.06 -12.43
C LEU A 199 11.75 -4.57 -11.33
N ARG A 200 12.42 -5.68 -11.58
CA ARG A 200 13.29 -6.36 -10.63
C ARG A 200 14.76 -6.21 -11.02
N ALA A 201 15.65 -6.37 -10.05
CA ALA A 201 17.09 -6.34 -10.27
C ALA A 201 17.53 -7.65 -10.96
N ASP A 202 18.20 -7.57 -12.11
CA ASP A 202 18.81 -8.76 -12.72
C ASP A 202 20.13 -9.15 -12.06
N SER A 203 20.79 -8.18 -11.41
CA SER A 203 22.08 -8.34 -10.75
C SER A 203 22.06 -7.76 -9.33
N GLY A 204 22.89 -8.32 -8.45
CA GLY A 204 23.12 -7.74 -7.12
C GLY A 204 24.12 -6.59 -7.15
N GLY A 205 24.02 -5.67 -6.21
CA GLY A 205 24.95 -4.54 -6.09
C GLY A 205 24.34 -3.33 -5.39
N ILE A 206 25.02 -2.19 -5.48
CA ILE A 206 24.53 -0.91 -4.96
C ILE A 206 23.63 -0.28 -6.01
N PHE A 207 22.33 -0.20 -5.71
CA PHE A 207 21.36 0.47 -6.56
C PHE A 207 21.29 1.97 -6.26
N ILE A 208 21.40 2.78 -7.31
CA ILE A 208 21.19 4.22 -7.27
C ILE A 208 20.14 4.60 -8.31
N SER A 209 19.03 5.14 -7.84
CA SER A 209 17.96 5.64 -8.69
C SER A 209 18.31 6.99 -9.32
N ARG A 210 17.85 7.20 -10.56
CA ARG A 210 17.84 8.49 -11.28
C ARG A 210 16.44 9.08 -11.42
N LYS A 211 15.41 8.38 -10.96
CA LYS A 211 14.00 8.79 -11.01
C LYS A 211 13.46 8.92 -9.58
N LYS A 212 12.26 9.47 -9.45
CA LYS A 212 11.55 9.58 -8.18
C LYS A 212 10.19 8.90 -8.29
N ALA A 213 9.66 8.46 -7.15
CA ALA A 213 8.29 8.02 -7.07
C ALA A 213 7.36 9.16 -7.54
N GLY A 214 6.49 8.84 -8.48
CA GLY A 214 5.56 9.76 -9.12
C GLY A 214 5.99 10.24 -10.49
N ASP A 215 7.25 10.04 -10.91
CA ASP A 215 7.72 10.38 -12.25
C ASP A 215 7.02 9.53 -13.31
N ARG A 216 6.80 10.15 -14.48
CA ARG A 216 6.41 9.42 -15.69
C ARG A 216 7.66 8.88 -16.40
N VAL A 217 7.51 7.73 -17.04
CA VAL A 217 8.57 7.02 -17.75
C VAL A 217 8.05 6.47 -19.06
N GLU A 218 8.91 6.42 -20.05
CA GLU A 218 8.68 5.76 -21.35
C GLU A 218 9.52 4.48 -21.44
N VAL A 219 9.14 3.57 -22.34
CA VAL A 219 9.92 2.35 -22.59
C VAL A 219 11.36 2.71 -23.00
N GLY A 220 12.34 2.07 -22.36
CA GLY A 220 13.78 2.30 -22.60
C GLY A 220 14.42 3.38 -21.73
N ASP A 221 13.63 4.20 -21.02
CA ASP A 221 14.13 5.23 -20.11
C ASP A 221 15.14 4.64 -19.12
N LYS A 222 16.27 5.32 -18.91
CA LYS A 222 17.22 4.95 -17.87
C LYS A 222 16.66 5.34 -16.50
N LEU A 223 16.34 4.35 -15.68
CA LEU A 223 15.75 4.54 -14.36
C LEU A 223 16.80 4.61 -13.26
N GLY A 224 17.88 3.86 -13.39
CA GLY A 224 18.94 3.81 -12.38
C GLY A 224 20.13 2.98 -12.84
N THR A 225 21.06 2.76 -11.92
CA THR A 225 22.22 1.91 -12.11
C THR A 225 22.36 1.01 -10.88
N ILE A 226 22.75 -0.25 -11.10
CA ILE A 226 23.24 -1.16 -10.07
C ILE A 226 24.74 -1.32 -10.30
N THR A 227 25.55 -1.01 -9.30
CA THR A 227 27.01 -1.11 -9.39
C THR A 227 27.51 -2.21 -8.46
N ASP A 228 28.29 -3.16 -8.98
CA ASP A 228 29.03 -4.12 -8.17
C ASP A 228 30.19 -3.38 -7.46
N PRO A 229 30.22 -3.34 -6.12
CA PRO A 229 31.20 -2.55 -5.38
C PRO A 229 32.63 -3.15 -5.40
N ILE A 230 32.81 -4.38 -5.89
CA ILE A 230 34.11 -5.07 -5.92
C ILE A 230 34.82 -4.83 -7.24
N ASN A 231 34.13 -5.02 -8.36
CA ASN A 231 34.72 -4.92 -9.71
C ASN A 231 34.26 -3.67 -10.49
N ASN A 232 33.37 -2.86 -9.92
CA ASN A 232 32.84 -1.62 -10.51
C ASN A 232 32.05 -1.82 -11.83
N ASN A 233 31.55 -3.05 -12.08
CA ASN A 233 30.65 -3.30 -13.20
C ASN A 233 29.29 -2.64 -12.94
N GLU A 234 28.75 -1.97 -13.96
CA GLU A 234 27.47 -1.29 -13.90
C GLU A 234 26.41 -2.01 -14.76
N THR A 235 25.26 -2.29 -14.15
CA THR A 235 24.04 -2.71 -14.84
C THR A 235 23.07 -1.54 -14.88
N ILE A 236 22.61 -1.16 -16.07
CA ILE A 236 21.62 -0.08 -16.25
C ILE A 236 20.21 -0.65 -16.09
N VAL A 237 19.44 -0.12 -15.14
CA VAL A 237 18.01 -0.43 -15.00
C VAL A 237 17.21 0.45 -15.97
N ARG A 238 16.44 -0.16 -16.87
CA ARG A 238 15.61 0.53 -17.86
C ARG A 238 14.13 0.28 -17.62
N ALA A 239 13.28 1.21 -18.04
CA ALA A 239 11.85 0.98 -18.06
C ALA A 239 11.49 0.00 -19.17
N GLU A 240 10.74 -1.05 -18.82
CA GLU A 240 10.14 -1.98 -19.78
C GLU A 240 8.73 -1.54 -20.20
N PHE A 241 8.11 -0.65 -19.42
CA PHE A 241 6.74 -0.19 -19.62
C PHE A 241 6.67 1.34 -19.54
N ALA A 242 5.81 1.93 -20.37
CA ALA A 242 5.43 3.34 -20.23
C ALA A 242 4.36 3.50 -19.14
N GLY A 243 4.47 4.56 -18.35
CA GLY A 243 3.52 4.87 -17.30
C GLY A 243 4.10 5.70 -16.17
N ARG A 244 3.68 5.42 -14.93
CA ARG A 244 4.09 6.19 -13.74
C ARG A 244 4.70 5.29 -12.68
N ILE A 245 5.82 5.73 -12.10
CA ILE A 245 6.42 5.06 -10.94
C ILE A 245 5.51 5.29 -9.72
N LEU A 246 4.79 4.26 -9.29
CA LEU A 246 3.91 4.28 -8.12
C LEU A 246 4.70 4.08 -6.82
N GLY A 247 5.74 3.25 -6.88
CA GLY A 247 6.65 3.01 -5.78
C GLY A 247 8.03 2.58 -6.28
N MET A 248 9.04 2.65 -5.43
CA MET A 248 10.40 2.30 -5.79
C MET A 248 11.28 1.97 -4.58
N ALA A 249 12.34 1.22 -4.82
CA ALA A 249 13.48 1.08 -3.93
C ALA A 249 14.15 2.43 -3.69
N MET A 250 14.44 2.73 -2.43
CA MET A 250 15.40 3.77 -2.08
C MET A 250 16.81 3.30 -2.49
N ASN A 251 17.76 4.23 -2.58
CA ASN A 251 19.16 3.89 -2.86
C ASN A 251 19.69 2.95 -1.77
N GLN A 252 20.06 1.73 -2.16
CA GLN A 252 20.38 0.64 -1.22
C GLN A 252 21.15 -0.49 -1.91
N VAL A 253 21.62 -1.47 -1.14
CA VAL A 253 22.12 -2.74 -1.68
C VAL A 253 20.92 -3.60 -2.08
N VAL A 254 20.94 -4.13 -3.29
CA VAL A 254 19.91 -5.02 -3.83
C VAL A 254 20.51 -6.37 -4.20
N LEU A 255 19.69 -7.42 -4.11
CA LEU A 255 20.00 -8.76 -4.61
C LEU A 255 19.30 -8.97 -5.97
N PRO A 256 19.75 -9.94 -6.79
CA PRO A 256 18.98 -10.39 -7.94
C PRO A 256 17.53 -10.73 -7.52
N GLY A 257 16.56 -10.35 -8.34
CA GLY A 257 15.13 -10.49 -8.08
C GLY A 257 14.52 -9.42 -7.16
N TYR A 258 15.32 -8.55 -6.53
CA TYR A 258 14.81 -7.50 -5.65
C TYR A 258 13.93 -6.51 -6.45
N ALA A 259 12.77 -6.15 -5.91
CA ALA A 259 11.81 -5.28 -6.57
C ALA A 259 12.25 -3.80 -6.50
N ILE A 260 12.58 -3.20 -7.65
CA ILE A 260 13.17 -1.87 -7.74
C ILE A 260 12.14 -0.79 -8.05
N TYR A 261 11.28 -0.98 -9.05
CA TYR A 261 10.27 0.02 -9.43
C TYR A 261 8.92 -0.64 -9.62
N HIS A 262 7.87 -0.08 -9.02
CA HIS A 262 6.48 -0.45 -9.28
C HIS A 262 5.89 0.56 -10.24
N VAL A 263 5.66 0.16 -11.49
CA VAL A 263 5.15 1.04 -12.54
C VAL A 263 3.67 0.74 -12.77
N GLY A 264 2.82 1.75 -12.61
CA GLY A 264 1.44 1.73 -13.10
C GLY A 264 1.46 1.97 -14.60
N ILE A 265 0.91 1.05 -15.36
CA ILE A 265 1.02 1.02 -16.82
C ILE A 265 -0.10 1.85 -17.44
N ASP A 266 0.25 2.75 -18.37
CA ASP A 266 -0.74 3.48 -19.15
C ASP A 266 -1.36 2.56 -20.21
N THR A 267 -2.46 1.90 -19.85
CA THR A 267 -3.15 0.94 -20.74
C THR A 267 -3.84 1.60 -21.94
N SER A 268 -3.98 2.93 -21.95
CA SER A 268 -4.41 3.67 -23.14
C SER A 268 -3.41 3.58 -24.30
N LEU A 269 -2.17 3.17 -24.02
CA LEU A 269 -1.09 3.01 -25.00
C LEU A 269 -0.89 1.54 -25.44
N VAL A 270 -1.60 0.58 -24.82
CA VAL A 270 -1.44 -0.86 -25.09
C VAL A 270 -2.72 -1.39 -25.74
N GLY A 271 -2.63 -1.76 -27.03
CA GLY A 271 -3.77 -2.15 -27.87
C GLY A 271 -4.58 -3.37 -27.41
N ASN A 272 -4.20 -4.04 -26.31
CA ASN A 272 -5.01 -5.07 -25.66
C ASN A 272 -4.84 -5.06 -24.13
N PRO A 273 -5.75 -4.39 -23.39
CA PRO A 273 -5.69 -4.26 -21.93
C PRO A 273 -5.73 -5.61 -21.17
N LEU A 274 -6.34 -6.65 -21.74
CA LEU A 274 -6.54 -7.94 -21.06
C LEU A 274 -5.27 -8.80 -21.01
N ALA A 275 -4.38 -8.73 -22.00
CA ALA A 275 -3.13 -9.48 -21.99
C ALA A 275 -2.17 -8.99 -20.89
N ALA A 276 -2.14 -7.68 -20.63
CA ALA A 276 -1.32 -7.07 -19.59
C ALA A 276 -1.79 -7.39 -18.16
N VAL A 277 -3.08 -7.73 -17.98
CA VAL A 277 -3.68 -8.08 -16.68
C VAL A 277 -3.34 -9.52 -16.27
N VAL A 278 -3.35 -10.48 -17.20
CA VAL A 278 -3.11 -11.90 -16.91
C VAL A 278 -1.67 -12.18 -16.47
N GLU A 279 -0.69 -11.54 -17.11
CA GLU A 279 0.71 -11.63 -16.67
C GLU A 279 0.97 -10.88 -15.34
N SER A 280 0.04 -10.05 -14.85
CA SER A 280 0.21 -9.24 -13.62
C SER A 280 -0.02 -10.01 -12.33
N GLU A 281 -0.90 -11.00 -12.40
CA GLU A 281 -1.31 -11.81 -11.25
C GLU A 281 -0.21 -12.83 -10.90
N ALA A 282 0.46 -13.40 -11.91
CA ALA A 282 1.55 -14.38 -11.74
C ALA A 282 2.80 -13.82 -11.02
N ASP A 283 3.13 -12.54 -11.23
CA ASP A 283 4.29 -11.88 -10.59
C ASP A 283 4.01 -11.45 -9.13
N MET A 284 2.74 -11.30 -8.75
CA MET A 284 2.34 -11.07 -7.36
C MET A 284 2.39 -12.37 -6.55
N GLU A 285 2.03 -13.52 -7.14
CA GLU A 285 1.97 -14.81 -6.45
C GLU A 285 3.33 -15.37 -6.04
N THR A 286 4.40 -15.06 -6.76
CA THR A 286 5.74 -15.65 -6.55
C THR A 286 6.66 -14.80 -5.66
N GLY A 287 6.32 -13.53 -5.41
CA GLY A 287 7.23 -12.59 -4.74
C GLY A 287 7.00 -12.34 -3.25
N GLU A 288 5.89 -12.84 -2.68
CA GLU A 288 5.51 -12.60 -1.27
C GLU A 288 5.36 -13.88 -0.44
N GLN A 289 5.59 -15.06 -1.03
CA GLN A 289 5.69 -16.29 -0.27
C GLN A 289 7.06 -16.34 0.40
N GLY A 290 7.14 -15.78 1.62
CA GLY A 290 8.16 -16.21 2.56
C GLY A 290 7.91 -17.69 2.85
N GLU A 291 8.79 -18.56 2.34
CA GLU A 291 8.78 -19.98 2.67
C GLU A 291 8.73 -20.15 4.21
N GLU A 292 7.75 -20.92 4.68
CA GLU A 292 7.78 -21.47 6.03
C GLU A 292 9.08 -22.29 6.18
N PRO A 293 9.87 -22.11 7.24
CA PRO A 293 10.90 -23.09 7.52
C PRO A 293 10.19 -24.40 7.88
N ALA A 294 10.34 -25.41 7.03
CA ALA A 294 9.96 -26.77 7.34
C ALA A 294 10.60 -27.15 8.68
N VAL A 295 9.76 -27.30 9.71
CA VAL A 295 10.17 -27.89 10.98
C VAL A 295 10.29 -29.39 10.71
N HIS A 296 11.50 -29.84 10.40
CA HIS A 296 11.82 -31.25 10.48
C HIS A 296 12.14 -31.58 11.94
N GLU A 297 11.32 -32.47 12.51
CA GLU A 297 11.64 -33.28 13.70
C GLU A 297 12.92 -34.11 13.48
#